data_AF-A0A9D2F5G2-F1
#
_entry.id   AF-A0A9D2F5G2-F1
#
_cell.length_a   1.000
_cell.length_b   1.000
_cell.length_c   1.000
_cell.angle_alpha   90.00
_cell.angle_beta   90.00
_cell.angle_gamma   90.00
#
_symmetry.space_group_name_H-M   'P 1'
#
loop_
_entity.id
_entity.type
_entity.pdbx_description
1 polymer ?
#
loop_
_entity_poly.entity_id
_entity_poly.type
_entity_poly.pdbx_seq_one_letter_code
_entity_poly.pdbx_strand_id
1 'polypeptide(L)' 'MKKMIAVLIFYCGFMLSMNPITVYATEELDNQAENTNQPYADDIGWRYQMIDGKLYKRQYNYTKEQWIGKWVLA' A
#
# COMPACT_ATOMS: atom_id res chain seq x y z
N MET A 1 33.80 20.19 53.43
CA MET A 1 33.13 18.93 53.78
C MET A 1 31.61 19.07 53.90
N LYS A 2 31.06 19.98 54.72
CA LYS A 2 29.60 20.19 54.86
C LYS A 2 28.86 20.55 53.56
N LYS A 3 29.46 21.39 52.70
CA LYS A 3 28.91 21.75 51.38
C LYS A 3 28.83 20.58 50.40
N MET A 4 29.78 19.64 50.47
CA MET A 4 29.79 18.43 49.62
C MET A 4 28.71 17.44 50.07
N ILE A 5 28.48 17.32 51.39
CA ILE A 5 27.40 16.50 51.94
C ILE A 5 26.03 17.06 51.52
N ALA A 6 25.85 18.38 51.54
CA ALA A 6 24.61 19.02 51.10
C ALA A 6 24.30 18.77 49.61
N VAL A 7 25.32 18.80 48.75
CA VAL A 7 25.17 18.49 47.31
C VAL A 7 24.78 17.03 47.08
N LEU A 8 25.36 16.11 47.86
CA LEU A 8 25.07 14.68 47.74
C LEU A 8 23.64 14.34 48.16
N ILE A 9 23.15 14.97 49.24
CA ILE A 9 21.76 14.82 49.70
C ILE A 9 20.77 15.35 48.66
N PHE A 10 21.08 16.49 48.04
CA PHE A 10 20.22 17.07 47.00
C PHE A 10 20.14 16.16 45.76
N TYR A 11 21.27 15.58 45.34
CA TYR A 11 21.31 14.67 44.19
C TYR A 11 20.57 13.34 44.44
N CYS A 12 20.71 12.76 45.64
CA CYS A 12 19.96 11.55 46.01
C CYS A 12 18.45 11.80 46.05
N GLY A 13 18.00 12.97 46.53
CA GLY A 13 16.59 13.33 46.51
C GLY A 13 16.01 13.46 45.10
N PHE A 14 16.79 13.97 44.14
CA PHE A 14 16.37 14.12 42.75
C PHE A 14 16.25 12.78 42.01
N MET A 15 17.08 11.79 42.33
CA MET A 15 16.98 10.46 41.71
C MET A 15 15.79 9.65 42.24
N LEU A 16 15.34 9.91 43.47
CA LEU A 16 14.19 9.23 44.08
C LEU A 16 12.83 9.74 43.56
N SER A 17 12.80 10.85 42.82
CA SER A 17 11.55 11.44 42.30
C SER A 17 11.17 10.98 40.89
N MET A 18 12.00 10.17 40.23
CA MET A 18 11.72 9.62 38.90
C MET A 18 10.84 8.37 39.02
N ASN A 19 9.53 8.54 38.78
CA ASN A 19 8.61 7.41 38.62
C ASN A 19 8.84 6.73 37.25
N PRO A 20 8.66 5.40 37.13
CA PRO A 20 8.82 4.71 35.86
C PRO A 20 7.78 5.19 34.83
N ILE A 21 8.23 5.54 33.64
CA ILE A 21 7.36 5.83 32.50
C ILE A 21 6.85 4.48 31.97
N THR A 22 5.56 4.22 32.13
CA THR A 22 4.90 3.06 31.52
C THR A 22 4.37 3.44 30.14
N VAL A 23 4.78 2.73 29.10
CA VAL A 23 4.21 2.83 27.75
C VAL A 23 3.39 1.57 27.48
N TYR A 24 2.15 1.76 27.05
CA TYR A 24 1.27 0.66 26.62
C TYR A 24 1.25 0.62 25.09
N ALA A 25 1.33 -0.59 24.53
CA ALA A 25 1.09 -0.77 23.10
C ALA A 25 -0.42 -0.60 22.85
N THR A 26 -0.79 0.32 21.96
CA THR A 26 -2.14 0.37 21.41
C THR A 26 -2.13 -0.33 20.06
N GLU A 27 -3.06 -1.23 19.83
CA GLU A 27 -3.34 -1.73 18.49
C GLU A 27 -4.04 -0.63 17.71
N GLU A 28 -3.46 -0.22 16.59
CA GLU A 28 -4.19 0.59 15.61
C GLU A 28 -5.24 -0.32 14.98
N LEU A 29 -6.52 0.01 15.19
CA LEU A 29 -7.60 -0.51 14.36
C LEU A 29 -7.34 0.01 12.96
N ASP A 30 -6.62 -0.78 12.16
CA ASP A 30 -6.58 -0.63 10.73
C ASP A 30 -8.03 -0.83 10.27
N ASN A 31 -8.74 0.29 10.11
CA ASN A 31 -9.94 0.33 9.30
C ASN A 31 -9.46 0.07 7.87
N GLN A 32 -9.12 -1.18 7.56
CA GLN A 32 -9.18 -1.71 6.22
C GLN A 32 -10.65 -1.62 5.84
N ALA A 33 -11.08 -0.42 5.45
CA ALA A 33 -12.14 -0.26 4.48
C ALA A 33 -11.79 -1.27 3.41
N GLU A 34 -12.57 -2.34 3.34
CA GLU A 34 -12.34 -3.48 2.48
C GLU A 34 -12.06 -2.95 1.08
N ASN A 35 -10.77 -2.79 0.76
CA ASN A 35 -10.32 -2.54 -0.59
C ASN A 35 -10.43 -3.91 -1.25
N THR A 36 -11.69 -4.24 -1.52
CA THR A 36 -12.10 -5.40 -2.26
C THR A 36 -11.47 -5.16 -3.62
N ASN A 37 -10.26 -5.66 -3.81
CA ASN A 37 -9.61 -5.83 -5.09
C ASN A 37 -10.46 -6.83 -5.88
N GLN A 38 -11.64 -6.38 -6.31
CA GLN A 38 -12.53 -7.10 -7.19
C GLN A 38 -11.82 -7.11 -8.54
N PRO A 39 -11.36 -8.26 -9.04
CA PRO A 39 -10.82 -8.32 -10.38
C PRO A 39 -11.97 -8.01 -11.34
N TYR A 40 -11.97 -6.80 -11.89
CA TYR A 40 -12.82 -6.49 -13.02
C TYR A 40 -12.36 -7.34 -14.21
N ALA A 41 -13.31 -7.99 -14.88
CA ALA A 41 -13.01 -8.69 -16.12
C ALA A 41 -12.46 -7.67 -17.14
N ASP A 42 -11.43 -8.07 -17.90
CA ASP A 42 -10.93 -7.25 -18.99
C ASP A 42 -12.03 -7.04 -20.04
N ASP A 43 -12.20 -5.81 -20.51
CA ASP A 43 -13.03 -5.50 -21.66
C ASP A 43 -12.31 -5.95 -22.94
N ILE A 44 -12.82 -6.99 -23.59
CA ILE A 44 -12.22 -7.60 -24.78
C ILE A 44 -13.25 -7.60 -25.91
N GLY A 45 -12.86 -7.09 -27.08
CA GLY A 45 -13.72 -7.06 -28.26
C GLY A 45 -12.96 -7.18 -29.57
N TRP A 46 -13.72 -7.33 -30.66
CA TRP A 46 -13.16 -7.47 -32.01
C TRP A 46 -12.94 -6.11 -32.67
N ARG A 47 -11.77 -5.94 -33.29
CA ARG A 47 -11.48 -4.85 -34.22
C ARG A 47 -11.34 -5.43 -35.63
N TYR A 48 -11.69 -4.63 -36.63
CA TYR A 48 -11.71 -5.04 -38.03
C TYR A 48 -10.79 -4.15 -38.86
N GLN A 49 -10.13 -4.72 -39.87
CA GLN A 49 -9.25 -4.01 -40.79
C GLN A 49 -9.25 -4.64 -42.17
N MET A 50 -9.19 -3.81 -43.22
CA MET A 50 -8.98 -4.27 -44.60
C MET A 50 -7.49 -4.43 -44.86
N ILE A 51 -7.06 -5.64 -45.23
CA ILE A 51 -5.68 -5.98 -45.60
C ILE A 51 -5.75 -6.71 -46.95
N ASP A 52 -5.11 -6.16 -47.98
CA ASP A 52 -5.10 -6.70 -49.35
C ASP A 52 -6.51 -7.03 -49.89
N GLY A 53 -7.47 -6.13 -49.66
CA GLY A 53 -8.85 -6.28 -50.10
C GLY A 53 -9.68 -7.32 -49.33
N LYS A 54 -9.12 -7.95 -48.30
CA LYS A 54 -9.81 -8.89 -47.42
C LYS A 54 -10.06 -8.26 -46.05
N LEU A 55 -11.24 -8.52 -45.48
CA LEU A 55 -11.58 -8.09 -44.12
C LEU A 55 -11.00 -9.07 -43.12
N TYR A 56 -10.17 -8.57 -42.22
CA TYR A 56 -9.65 -9.34 -41.08
C TYR A 56 -10.23 -8.79 -39.78
N LYS A 57 -10.27 -9.66 -38.76
CA LYS A 57 -10.59 -9.30 -37.39
C LYS A 57 -9.52 -9.78 -36.42
N ARG A 58 -9.29 -9.03 -35.34
CA ARG A 58 -8.37 -9.39 -34.25
C ARG A 58 -8.96 -8.92 -32.92
N GLN A 59 -8.77 -9.71 -31.88
CA GLN A 59 -9.20 -9.33 -30.53
C GLN A 59 -8.30 -8.23 -29.98
N TYR A 60 -8.92 -7.25 -29.32
CA TYR A 60 -8.25 -6.17 -28.63
C TYR A 60 -8.74 -6.13 -27.18
N ASN A 61 -7.80 -6.04 -26.26
CA ASN A 61 -8.07 -5.81 -24.85
C ASN A 61 -8.11 -4.30 -24.63
N TYR A 62 -9.30 -3.75 -24.36
CA TYR A 62 -9.51 -2.33 -24.14
C TYR A 62 -9.01 -1.90 -22.77
N THR A 63 -9.05 -2.78 -21.77
CA THR A 63 -8.54 -2.52 -20.41
C THR A 63 -7.01 -2.36 -20.39
N LYS A 64 -6.30 -3.18 -21.18
CA LYS A 64 -4.83 -3.25 -21.20
C LYS A 64 -4.22 -2.64 -22.46
N GLU A 65 -5.05 -2.06 -23.32
CA GLU A 65 -4.66 -1.41 -24.58
C GLU A 65 -3.71 -2.27 -25.46
N GLN A 66 -4.01 -3.55 -25.59
CA GLN A 66 -3.14 -4.49 -26.29
C GLN A 66 -3.89 -5.44 -27.23
N TRP A 67 -3.22 -5.81 -28.31
CA TRP A 67 -3.72 -6.80 -29.26
C TRP A 67 -3.57 -8.22 -28.72
N ILE A 68 -4.62 -9.02 -28.86
CA ILE A 68 -4.61 -10.45 -28.50
C ILE A 68 -4.52 -11.29 -29.77
N GLY A 69 -3.62 -12.28 -29.77
CA GLY A 69 -3.51 -13.25 -30.87
C GLY A 69 -3.07 -12.64 -32.20
N LYS A 70 -3.45 -13.26 -33.32
CA LYS A 70 -3.15 -12.81 -34.69
C LYS A 70 -4.43 -12.34 -35.39
N TRP A 71 -4.28 -11.59 -36.48
CA TRP A 71 -5.39 -11.29 -37.39
C TRP A 71 -5.90 -12.58 -38.03
N VAL A 72 -7.22 -12.76 -38.02
CA VAL A 72 -7.91 -13.86 -38.69
C VAL A 72 -8.86 -13.31 -39.74
N LEU A 73 -9.03 -14.02 -40.85
CA LEU A 73 -9.99 -13.63 -41.90
C LEU A 73 -11.39 -13.60 -41.27
N ALA A 74 -12.12 -12.49 -41.45
CA ALA A 74 -13.33 -12.19 -40.71
C ALA A 74 -14.51 -13.10 -41.06
#